data_AF-A0A450WD51-F1
#
_entry.id   AF-A0A450WD51-F1
#
_cell.length_a   1.000
_cell.length_b   1.000
_cell.length_c   1.000
_cell.angle_alpha   90.00
_cell.angle_beta   90.00
_cell.angle_gamma   90.00
#
_symmetry.space_group_name_H-M   'P 1'
#
loop_
_entity.id
_entity.type
_entity.pdbx_description
1 polymer ?
#
loop_
_entity_poly.entity_id
_entity_poly.type
_entity_poly.pdbx_seq_one_letter_code
_entity_poly.pdbx_strand_id
1 'polypeptide(L)'
;MGYDTTYKGALRFTTSLTPAMLTRLGKYLDEDTRNHPDWRVPGEVFHIALELTEDLSGLQGSRGEKTYDLHLAVEVVLENMRLYFPEFGLAGKMAALPDAGEAGPWSFEVFPDGRIEVQGRRFEAFARDHDDPAIDVLYRLQIRTSGMKEAYGAGELIDMVVNQAGYAEKTYGSEAPRAKEELDRLVAIIRRGPRTYNCLAVAGLLLDEIDRLTGKERDRRKRPHQDAIALVRWVCKAYGDEEEDVITTGTYYHGDAGNNHPEGWYVTSHGLWRYAPESEIASWVGITGEQWEKLRTDGLPLVPGEKG
;
A
#
# COMPACT_ATOMS: atom_id res chain seq x y z
N MET A 1 -12.38 8.66 23.12
CA MET A 1 -13.77 9.08 22.88
C MET A 1 -13.77 9.80 21.54
N GLY A 2 -14.38 9.21 20.50
CA GLY A 2 -14.32 9.75 19.13
C GLY A 2 -15.45 10.75 18.88
N TYR A 3 -15.16 11.84 18.20
CA TYR A 3 -16.12 12.87 17.77
C TYR A 3 -16.87 12.41 16.50
N ASP A 4 -18.15 12.75 16.36
CA ASP A 4 -19.03 12.43 15.23
C ASP A 4 -19.03 13.60 14.23
N THR A 5 -18.14 13.57 13.23
CA THR A 5 -18.14 14.62 12.20
C THR A 5 -19.30 14.40 11.22
N THR A 6 -20.34 15.23 11.32
CA THR A 6 -21.46 15.24 10.36
C THR A 6 -21.12 16.15 9.18
N TYR A 7 -21.41 15.72 7.95
CA TYR A 7 -21.24 16.55 6.76
C TYR A 7 -22.58 17.12 6.29
N LYS A 8 -22.58 18.39 5.86
CA LYS A 8 -23.71 19.06 5.21
C LYS A 8 -23.38 19.34 3.76
N GLY A 9 -24.33 19.09 2.88
CA GLY A 9 -24.18 19.28 1.43
C GLY A 9 -24.21 17.96 0.68
N ALA A 10 -24.19 18.04 -0.64
CA ALA A 10 -24.17 16.90 -1.54
C ALA A 10 -23.38 17.24 -2.80
N LEU A 11 -22.75 16.24 -3.38
CA LEU A 11 -22.09 16.32 -4.67
C LEU A 11 -23.05 15.79 -5.73
N ARG A 12 -23.43 16.61 -6.69
CA ARG A 12 -24.33 16.21 -7.77
C ARG A 12 -23.54 15.54 -8.89
N PHE A 13 -24.14 14.55 -9.54
CA PHE A 13 -23.54 13.98 -10.75
C PHE A 13 -23.53 15.03 -11.87
N THR A 14 -22.39 15.13 -12.58
CA THR A 14 -22.26 16.06 -13.72
C THR A 14 -22.98 15.56 -14.97
N THR A 15 -23.31 14.27 -14.99
CA THR A 15 -24.04 13.59 -16.07
C THR A 15 -25.09 12.66 -15.45
N SER A 16 -26.15 12.34 -16.19
CA SER A 16 -27.11 11.32 -15.75
C SER A 16 -26.43 9.94 -15.68
N LEU A 17 -26.60 9.25 -14.55
CA LEU A 17 -26.01 7.92 -14.39
C LEU A 17 -26.82 6.87 -15.15
N THR A 18 -26.10 6.00 -15.87
CA THR A 18 -26.66 4.78 -16.44
C THR A 18 -26.85 3.71 -15.35
N PRO A 19 -27.69 2.69 -15.55
CA PRO A 19 -27.80 1.57 -14.63
C PRO A 19 -26.46 0.88 -14.35
N ALA A 20 -25.60 0.74 -15.38
CA ALA A 20 -24.27 0.16 -15.23
C ALA A 20 -23.36 1.01 -14.32
N MET A 21 -23.42 2.34 -14.45
CA MET A 21 -22.69 3.25 -13.56
C MET A 21 -23.20 3.13 -12.11
N LEU A 22 -24.52 3.08 -11.90
CA LEU A 22 -25.09 2.93 -10.57
C LEU A 22 -24.68 1.61 -9.91
N THR A 23 -24.73 0.51 -10.64
CA THR A 23 -24.28 -0.81 -10.13
C THR A 23 -22.80 -0.79 -9.77
N ARG A 24 -21.95 -0.13 -10.56
CA ARG A 24 -20.52 -0.02 -10.26
C ARG A 24 -20.27 0.90 -9.08
N LEU A 25 -20.93 2.06 -9.03
CA LEU A 25 -20.82 3.04 -7.95
C LEU A 25 -21.16 2.41 -6.61
N GLY A 26 -22.23 1.59 -6.56
CA GLY A 26 -22.64 0.88 -5.35
C GLY A 26 -21.60 -0.08 -4.77
N LYS A 27 -20.55 -0.44 -5.52
CA LYS A 27 -19.43 -1.24 -5.00
C LYS A 27 -18.43 -0.43 -4.17
N TYR A 28 -18.48 0.90 -4.24
CA TYR A 28 -17.57 1.77 -3.50
C TYR A 28 -18.22 2.36 -2.25
N LEU A 29 -19.55 2.48 -2.23
CA LEU A 29 -20.26 3.18 -1.17
C LEU A 29 -20.26 2.35 0.13
N ASP A 30 -19.89 3.00 1.23
CA ASP A 30 -19.81 2.43 2.59
C ASP A 30 -18.86 1.23 2.73
N GLU A 31 -17.81 1.19 1.92
CA GLU A 31 -16.81 0.11 1.91
C GLU A 31 -15.46 0.52 2.53
N ASP A 32 -14.79 -0.45 3.14
CA ASP A 32 -13.44 -0.34 3.67
C ASP A 32 -12.41 -0.61 2.55
N THR A 33 -11.71 0.43 2.14
CA THR A 33 -10.71 0.40 1.05
C THR A 33 -9.59 -0.61 1.28
N ARG A 34 -9.30 -1.03 2.52
CA ARG A 34 -8.26 -2.02 2.83
C ARG A 34 -8.63 -3.42 2.33
N ASN A 35 -9.93 -3.67 2.11
CA ASN A 35 -10.42 -4.90 1.52
C ASN A 35 -10.36 -4.88 -0.02
N HIS A 36 -9.93 -3.76 -0.61
CA HIS A 36 -9.92 -3.52 -2.06
C HIS A 36 -8.55 -3.07 -2.55
N PRO A 37 -7.55 -3.97 -2.57
CA PRO A 37 -6.18 -3.65 -2.91
C PRO A 37 -6.01 -3.14 -4.36
N ASP A 38 -6.95 -3.51 -5.24
CA ASP A 38 -7.01 -3.14 -6.65
C ASP A 38 -7.52 -1.70 -6.87
N TRP A 39 -8.11 -1.06 -5.86
CA TRP A 39 -8.65 0.29 -6.01
C TRP A 39 -7.55 1.35 -6.01
N ARG A 40 -7.74 2.39 -6.82
CA ARG A 40 -6.94 3.62 -6.74
C ARG A 40 -7.34 4.41 -5.50
N VAL A 41 -6.54 4.33 -4.45
CA VAL A 41 -6.74 5.07 -3.21
C VAL A 41 -5.71 6.20 -3.09
N PRO A 42 -6.06 7.44 -3.51
CA PRO A 42 -5.21 8.60 -3.29
C PRO A 42 -5.32 9.02 -1.80
N GLY A 43 -4.20 8.93 -1.08
CA GLY A 43 -4.14 9.23 0.36
C GLY A 43 -4.52 8.06 1.28
N GLU A 44 -4.68 8.35 2.57
CA GLU A 44 -4.97 7.38 3.63
C GLU A 44 -6.46 7.39 4.01
N VAL A 45 -7.33 7.17 3.03
CA VAL A 45 -8.75 6.95 3.33
C VAL A 45 -8.97 5.47 3.53
N PHE A 46 -9.41 5.08 4.74
CA PHE A 46 -9.71 3.70 5.04
C PHE A 46 -11.16 3.34 4.71
N HIS A 47 -12.09 4.27 4.84
CA HIS A 47 -13.53 4.01 4.66
C HIS A 47 -14.18 5.02 3.72
N ILE A 48 -15.02 4.56 2.80
CA ILE A 48 -15.78 5.41 1.88
C ILE A 48 -17.19 5.64 2.45
N ALA A 49 -17.31 6.48 3.49
CA ALA A 49 -18.60 6.85 4.07
C ALA A 49 -19.41 7.81 3.19
N LEU A 50 -19.76 7.36 1.98
CA LEU A 50 -20.62 8.05 1.04
C LEU A 50 -21.87 7.20 0.79
N GLU A 51 -23.00 7.86 0.63
CA GLU A 51 -24.26 7.25 0.21
C GLU A 51 -24.90 8.07 -0.90
N LEU A 52 -25.81 7.45 -1.67
CA LEU A 52 -26.63 8.17 -2.64
C LEU A 52 -27.60 9.12 -1.91
N THR A 53 -27.84 10.30 -2.49
CA THR A 53 -28.94 11.16 -2.04
C THR A 53 -30.28 10.46 -2.25
N GLU A 54 -31.30 10.83 -1.47
CA GLU A 54 -32.66 10.25 -1.58
C GLU A 54 -33.25 10.37 -3.00
N ASP A 55 -32.92 11.47 -3.70
CA ASP A 55 -33.32 11.74 -5.08
C ASP A 55 -32.43 11.07 -6.15
N LEU A 56 -31.43 10.29 -5.72
CA LEU A 56 -30.44 9.58 -6.56
C LEU A 56 -29.64 10.48 -7.53
N SER A 57 -29.65 11.80 -7.31
CA SER A 57 -28.97 12.75 -8.20
C SER A 57 -27.56 13.13 -7.76
N GLY A 58 -27.08 12.56 -6.64
CA GLY A 58 -25.75 12.82 -6.13
C GLY A 58 -25.31 11.89 -5.02
N LEU A 59 -24.21 12.27 -4.38
CA LEU A 59 -23.62 11.63 -3.22
C LEU A 59 -23.64 12.58 -2.02
N GLN A 60 -23.84 12.02 -0.84
CA GLN A 60 -23.73 12.70 0.45
C GLN A 60 -22.96 11.82 1.45
N GLY A 61 -22.59 12.37 2.60
CA GLY A 61 -21.90 11.60 3.64
C GLY A 61 -22.86 10.59 4.26
N SER A 62 -22.41 9.35 4.44
CA SER A 62 -23.21 8.32 5.12
C SER A 62 -23.34 8.65 6.60
N ARG A 63 -24.42 8.16 7.22
CA ARG A 63 -24.66 8.33 8.66
C ARG A 63 -23.98 7.25 9.53
N GLY A 64 -23.32 6.27 8.90
CA GLY A 64 -22.91 5.03 9.53
C GLY A 64 -21.57 5.09 10.26
N GLU A 65 -20.56 5.74 9.69
CA GLU A 65 -19.19 5.66 10.20
C GLU A 65 -18.47 7.02 10.26
N LYS A 66 -17.72 7.22 11.36
CA LYS A 66 -16.88 8.39 11.60
C LYS A 66 -15.79 8.47 10.55
N THR A 67 -16.01 9.28 9.52
CA THR A 67 -15.03 9.42 8.44
C THR A 67 -14.43 10.81 8.44
N TYR A 68 -13.15 10.84 8.79
CA TYR A 68 -12.29 11.98 8.51
C TYR A 68 -11.93 11.96 7.02
N ASP A 69 -11.74 13.14 6.45
CA ASP A 69 -11.28 13.29 5.07
C ASP A 69 -12.22 12.71 4.00
N LEU A 70 -13.53 12.99 4.13
CA LEU A 70 -14.54 12.59 3.13
C LEU A 70 -14.19 13.05 1.70
N HIS A 71 -13.41 14.11 1.54
CA HIS A 71 -12.88 14.55 0.25
C HIS A 71 -11.96 13.51 -0.41
N LEU A 72 -11.18 12.75 0.36
CA LEU A 72 -10.37 11.64 -0.14
C LEU A 72 -11.24 10.45 -0.54
N ALA A 73 -12.29 10.14 0.22
CA ALA A 73 -13.28 9.12 -0.16
C ALA A 73 -13.93 9.47 -1.52
N VAL A 74 -14.27 10.74 -1.73
CA VAL A 74 -14.78 11.24 -3.00
C VAL A 74 -13.75 11.10 -4.12
N GLU A 75 -12.47 11.36 -3.83
CA GLU A 75 -11.39 11.16 -4.80
C GLU A 75 -11.24 9.70 -5.20
N VAL A 76 -11.30 8.75 -4.26
CA VAL A 76 -11.31 7.30 -4.54
C VAL A 76 -12.45 6.95 -5.51
N VAL A 77 -13.66 7.43 -5.23
CA VAL A 77 -14.82 7.17 -6.08
C VAL A 77 -14.61 7.73 -7.49
N LEU A 78 -14.13 8.98 -7.61
CA LEU A 78 -13.87 9.61 -8.92
C LEU A 78 -12.80 8.85 -9.71
N GLU A 79 -11.66 8.56 -9.09
CA GLU A 79 -10.54 7.87 -9.75
C GLU A 79 -10.97 6.49 -10.25
N ASN A 80 -11.64 5.70 -9.41
CA ASN A 80 -12.00 4.33 -9.76
C ASN A 80 -13.18 4.26 -10.73
N MET A 81 -14.16 5.15 -10.64
CA MET A 81 -15.28 5.18 -11.59
C MET A 81 -14.82 5.61 -12.98
N ARG A 82 -13.92 6.60 -13.08
CA ARG A 82 -13.42 7.11 -14.37
C ARG A 82 -12.58 6.10 -15.17
N LEU A 83 -12.08 5.05 -14.53
CA LEU A 83 -11.45 3.92 -15.23
C LEU A 83 -12.41 3.18 -16.17
N TYR A 84 -13.68 3.11 -15.80
CA TYR A 84 -14.71 2.39 -16.55
C TYR A 84 -15.67 3.33 -17.28
N PHE A 85 -15.87 4.51 -16.73
CA PHE A 85 -16.80 5.53 -17.21
C PHE A 85 -16.09 6.90 -17.19
N PRO A 86 -15.27 7.22 -18.21
CA PRO A 86 -14.48 8.46 -18.24
C PRO A 86 -15.31 9.75 -18.10
N GLU A 87 -16.58 9.70 -18.47
CA GLU A 87 -17.56 10.78 -18.34
C GLU A 87 -18.12 10.96 -16.91
N PHE A 88 -17.88 10.00 -16.02
CA PHE A 88 -18.34 10.07 -14.64
C PHE A 88 -17.72 11.28 -13.94
N GLY A 89 -18.55 12.11 -13.32
CA GLY A 89 -18.12 13.28 -12.60
C GLY A 89 -19.08 13.67 -11.49
N LEU A 90 -18.53 14.40 -10.54
CA LEU A 90 -19.22 14.96 -9.39
C LEU A 90 -18.91 16.45 -9.33
N ALA A 91 -19.88 17.25 -8.92
CA ALA A 91 -19.67 18.67 -8.67
C ALA A 91 -20.52 19.13 -7.48
N GLY A 92 -19.97 20.05 -6.70
CA GLY A 92 -20.66 20.62 -5.55
C GLY A 92 -19.77 20.77 -4.35
N LYS A 93 -20.37 21.12 -3.21
CA LYS A 93 -19.66 21.45 -1.99
C LYS A 93 -20.22 20.67 -0.81
N MET A 94 -19.33 20.16 0.02
CA MET A 94 -19.66 19.54 1.30
C MET A 94 -18.88 20.23 2.42
N ALA A 95 -19.55 20.48 3.54
CA ALA A 95 -18.95 21.10 4.72
C ALA A 95 -19.07 20.16 5.91
N ALA A 96 -17.96 19.90 6.57
CA ALA A 96 -17.95 19.28 7.89
C ALA A 96 -18.55 20.28 8.89
N LEU A 97 -19.59 19.84 9.58
CA LEU A 97 -20.15 20.57 10.71
C LEU A 97 -19.24 20.31 11.92
N PRO A 98 -18.79 21.37 12.62
CA PRO A 98 -18.00 21.18 13.82
C PRO A 98 -18.88 20.51 14.89
N ASP A 99 -18.35 19.44 15.49
CA ASP A 99 -18.82 19.02 16.80
C ASP A 99 -18.52 20.11 17.84
N ALA A 100 -19.31 20.15 18.91
CA ALA A 100 -19.15 21.07 20.04
C ALA A 100 -17.80 20.82 20.75
N GLY A 101 -16.71 21.35 20.20
CA GLY A 101 -15.37 20.97 20.63
C GLY A 101 -14.27 21.74 19.92
N GLU A 102 -13.73 21.22 18.82
CA GLU A 102 -12.32 21.58 18.53
C GLU A 102 -11.81 21.46 17.08
N ALA A 103 -12.66 21.51 16.06
CA ALA A 103 -12.18 21.74 14.69
C ALA A 103 -13.01 22.83 14.03
N GLY A 104 -12.36 23.89 13.53
CA GLY A 104 -13.05 24.93 12.76
C GLY A 104 -13.77 24.32 11.55
N PRO A 105 -14.82 24.97 11.01
CA PRO A 105 -15.52 24.46 9.85
C PRO A 105 -14.51 24.25 8.72
N TRP A 106 -14.47 23.03 8.18
CA TRP A 106 -13.77 22.74 6.94
C TRP A 106 -14.76 22.24 5.91
N SER A 107 -14.50 22.54 4.65
CA SER A 107 -15.37 22.19 3.55
C SER A 107 -14.52 21.87 2.34
N PHE A 108 -15.01 21.01 1.48
CA PHE A 108 -14.38 20.76 0.20
C PHE A 108 -15.37 20.98 -0.94
N GLU A 109 -14.84 21.43 -2.06
CA GLU A 109 -15.57 21.66 -3.30
C GLU A 109 -14.98 20.79 -4.40
N VAL A 110 -15.86 20.08 -5.09
CA VAL A 110 -15.52 19.29 -6.28
C VAL A 110 -15.98 20.07 -7.49
N PHE A 111 -15.06 20.30 -8.40
CA PHE A 111 -15.30 20.99 -9.66
C PHE A 111 -15.67 19.98 -10.76
N PRO A 112 -16.35 20.40 -11.84
CA PRO A 112 -16.76 19.49 -12.92
C PRO A 112 -15.62 18.72 -13.60
N ASP A 113 -14.40 19.24 -13.56
CA ASP A 113 -13.18 18.59 -14.05
C ASP A 113 -12.67 17.47 -13.11
N GLY A 114 -13.26 17.31 -11.93
CA GLY A 114 -12.86 16.37 -10.87
C GLY A 114 -11.77 16.91 -9.95
N ARG A 115 -11.37 18.18 -10.10
CA ARG A 115 -10.51 18.86 -9.14
C ARG A 115 -11.25 19.00 -7.81
N ILE A 116 -10.54 18.76 -6.71
CA ILE A 116 -11.07 18.90 -5.36
C ILE A 116 -10.25 19.98 -4.65
N GLU A 117 -10.93 21.02 -4.16
CA GLU A 117 -10.33 22.04 -3.30
C GLU A 117 -10.86 21.88 -1.88
N VAL A 118 -9.98 21.96 -0.89
CA VAL A 118 -10.36 21.92 0.52
C VAL A 118 -10.07 23.26 1.19
N GLN A 119 -11.02 23.72 1.99
CA GLN A 119 -11.02 24.99 2.70
C GLN A 119 -11.23 24.75 4.20
N GLY A 120 -10.58 25.55 5.06
CA GLY A 120 -10.81 25.54 6.50
C GLY A 120 -9.68 24.92 7.34
N ARG A 121 -9.81 25.07 8.66
CA ARG A 121 -8.70 24.93 9.63
C ARG A 121 -8.42 23.49 10.07
N ARG A 122 -8.50 22.53 9.13
CA ARG A 122 -8.11 21.14 9.37
C ARG A 122 -6.95 20.65 8.48
N PHE A 123 -6.38 21.52 7.66
CA PHE A 123 -5.28 21.19 6.76
C PHE A 123 -3.87 21.43 7.33
N GLU A 124 -3.70 21.23 8.64
CA GLU A 124 -2.36 20.98 9.22
C GLU A 124 -2.16 19.50 9.58
N ALA A 125 -3.18 18.64 9.42
CA ALA A 125 -3.07 17.21 9.72
C ALA A 125 -2.52 16.36 8.54
N PHE A 126 -2.35 16.95 7.36
CA PHE A 126 -1.37 16.51 6.36
C PHE A 126 -0.33 17.60 6.19
N ALA A 127 0.15 18.18 7.30
CA ALA A 127 1.49 18.74 7.28
C ALA A 127 2.35 17.71 6.56
N ARG A 128 3.03 18.13 5.50
CA ARG A 128 4.11 17.35 4.88
C ARG A 128 4.78 16.55 6.00
N ASP A 129 4.52 15.23 6.09
CA ASP A 129 5.18 14.43 7.14
C ASP A 129 6.70 14.57 6.91
N HIS A 130 7.05 14.82 5.65
CA HIS A 130 8.36 15.21 5.18
C HIS A 130 8.28 16.41 4.24
N ASP A 131 9.09 17.43 4.52
CA ASP A 131 9.23 18.63 3.67
C ASP A 131 9.66 18.30 2.23
N ASP A 132 10.25 17.12 2.00
CA ASP A 132 10.63 16.59 0.69
C ASP A 132 9.48 15.77 0.06
N PRO A 133 8.93 16.22 -1.09
CA PRO A 133 7.89 15.52 -1.83
C PRO A 133 8.19 14.06 -2.17
N ALA A 134 9.46 13.72 -2.44
CA ALA A 134 9.85 12.35 -2.76
C ALA A 134 9.73 11.44 -1.54
N ILE A 135 10.10 11.93 -0.36
CA ILE A 135 10.03 11.17 0.88
C ILE A 135 8.56 10.93 1.26
N ASP A 136 7.72 11.97 1.20
CA ASP A 136 6.30 11.86 1.53
C ASP A 136 5.59 10.83 0.62
N VAL A 137 5.82 10.90 -0.69
CA VAL A 137 5.23 9.95 -1.65
C VAL A 137 5.69 8.51 -1.42
N LEU A 138 6.97 8.29 -1.12
CA LEU A 138 7.49 6.96 -0.84
C LEU A 138 6.93 6.39 0.47
N TYR A 139 6.77 7.21 1.51
CA TYR A 139 6.13 6.80 2.76
C TYR A 139 4.67 6.40 2.55
N ARG A 140 3.92 7.20 1.79
CA ARG A 140 2.52 6.88 1.44
C ARG A 140 2.41 5.55 0.70
N LEU A 141 3.32 5.31 -0.25
CA LEU A 141 3.39 4.04 -0.97
C LEU A 141 3.75 2.88 -0.02
N GLN A 142 4.63 3.11 0.95
CA GLN A 142 5.01 2.11 1.95
C GLN A 142 3.84 1.76 2.86
N ILE A 143 3.08 2.73 3.35
CA ILE A 143 1.90 2.51 4.18
C ILE A 143 0.86 1.71 3.41
N ARG A 144 0.61 2.09 2.15
CA ARG A 144 -0.35 1.41 1.27
C ARG A 144 0.04 -0.05 1.01
N THR A 145 1.31 -0.33 0.79
CA THR A 145 1.80 -1.69 0.50
C THR A 145 1.95 -2.55 1.77
N SER A 146 2.15 -1.94 2.94
CA SER A 146 2.30 -2.67 4.21
C SER A 146 0.98 -3.18 4.79
N GLY A 147 -0.15 -2.59 4.39
CA GLY A 147 -1.48 -3.02 4.83
C GLY A 147 -2.03 -4.26 4.11
N MET A 148 -1.36 -4.73 3.04
CA MET A 148 -1.89 -5.78 2.17
C MET A 148 -1.27 -7.15 2.46
N LYS A 149 -2.09 -8.20 2.37
CA LYS A 149 -1.72 -9.58 2.74
C LYS A 149 -1.18 -10.43 1.59
N GLU A 150 -1.32 -9.96 0.34
CA GLU A 150 -1.05 -10.73 -0.88
C GLU A 150 0.26 -10.30 -1.56
N ALA A 151 0.77 -11.15 -2.45
CA ALA A 151 1.91 -10.83 -3.30
C ALA A 151 1.45 -10.02 -4.53
N TYR A 152 2.28 -9.08 -4.97
CA TYR A 152 2.04 -8.30 -6.19
C TYR A 152 2.81 -8.88 -7.37
N GLY A 153 2.18 -8.88 -8.54
CA GLY A 153 2.92 -8.90 -9.79
C GLY A 153 3.73 -7.61 -9.95
N ALA A 154 4.89 -7.70 -10.60
CA ALA A 154 5.70 -6.52 -10.90
C ALA A 154 4.92 -5.44 -11.67
N GLY A 155 3.99 -5.85 -12.56
CA GLY A 155 3.11 -4.94 -13.28
C GLY A 155 2.17 -4.15 -12.37
N GLU A 156 1.51 -4.82 -11.41
CA GLU A 156 0.60 -4.18 -10.46
C GLU A 156 1.34 -3.18 -9.57
N LEU A 157 2.55 -3.54 -9.11
CA LEU A 157 3.37 -2.64 -8.32
C LEU A 157 3.83 -1.42 -9.12
N ILE A 158 4.19 -1.60 -10.40
CA ILE A 158 4.50 -0.49 -11.30
C ILE A 158 3.29 0.43 -11.46
N ASP A 159 2.09 -0.12 -11.68
CA ASP A 159 0.87 0.67 -11.83
C ASP A 159 0.57 1.46 -10.55
N MET A 160 0.79 0.87 -9.37
CA MET A 160 0.69 1.59 -8.08
C MET A 160 1.68 2.76 -8.00
N VAL A 161 2.95 2.54 -8.36
CA VAL A 161 4.00 3.57 -8.35
C VAL A 161 3.67 4.69 -9.34
N VAL A 162 3.20 4.35 -10.54
CA VAL A 162 2.79 5.34 -11.56
C VAL A 162 1.59 6.15 -11.10
N ASN A 163 0.61 5.54 -10.44
CA ASN A 163 -0.53 6.27 -9.87
C ASN A 163 -0.09 7.29 -8.81
N GLN A 164 0.98 7.01 -8.04
CA GLN A 164 1.54 7.99 -7.09
C GLN A 164 2.19 9.18 -7.78
N ALA A 165 2.65 9.05 -9.03
CA ALA A 165 3.19 10.19 -9.79
C ALA A 165 2.09 11.23 -10.09
N GLY A 166 0.87 10.77 -10.40
CA GLY A 166 -0.29 11.64 -10.57
C GLY A 166 -0.68 12.38 -9.29
N TYR A 167 -0.62 11.68 -8.15
CA TYR A 167 -0.79 12.30 -6.83
C TYR A 167 0.28 13.38 -6.57
N ALA A 168 1.54 13.11 -6.91
CA ALA A 168 2.62 14.07 -6.71
C ALA A 168 2.43 15.36 -7.54
N GLU A 169 2.00 15.25 -8.80
CA GLU A 169 1.66 16.40 -9.64
C GLU A 169 0.58 17.28 -9.02
N LYS A 170 -0.50 16.65 -8.56
CA LYS A 170 -1.66 17.33 -7.99
C LYS A 170 -1.31 18.01 -6.66
N THR A 171 -0.49 17.36 -5.83
CA THR A 171 -0.22 17.78 -4.45
C THR A 171 0.93 18.78 -4.35
N TYR A 172 2.05 18.56 -5.05
CA TYR A 172 3.25 19.39 -4.88
C TYR A 172 3.50 20.38 -6.01
N GLY A 173 2.70 20.35 -7.08
CA GLY A 173 2.77 21.30 -8.19
C GLY A 173 4.18 21.43 -8.76
N SER A 174 4.83 22.58 -8.54
CA SER A 174 6.19 22.85 -9.02
C SER A 174 7.27 21.95 -8.42
N GLU A 175 7.05 21.34 -7.25
CA GLU A 175 8.00 20.44 -6.61
C GLU A 175 7.79 18.96 -6.99
N ALA A 176 6.69 18.65 -7.70
CA ALA A 176 6.36 17.30 -8.17
C ALA A 176 7.46 16.62 -9.00
N PRO A 177 8.25 17.31 -9.85
CA PRO A 177 9.34 16.66 -10.60
C PRO A 177 10.32 15.89 -9.72
N ARG A 178 10.56 16.35 -8.48
CA ARG A 178 11.44 15.67 -7.53
C ARG A 178 10.91 14.30 -7.12
N ALA A 179 9.63 14.23 -6.77
CA ALA A 179 8.97 12.97 -6.42
C ALA A 179 8.89 12.00 -7.61
N LYS A 180 8.58 12.53 -8.80
CA LYS A 180 8.55 11.73 -10.04
C LYS A 180 9.88 11.06 -10.35
N GLU A 181 10.99 11.78 -10.20
CA GLU A 181 12.32 11.21 -10.45
C GLU A 181 12.56 9.97 -9.58
N GLU A 182 12.18 10.03 -8.30
CA GLU A 182 12.37 8.90 -7.39
C GLU A 182 11.37 7.76 -7.66
N LEU A 183 10.13 8.08 -8.04
CA LEU A 183 9.16 7.07 -8.51
C LEU A 183 9.64 6.38 -9.79
N ASP A 184 10.23 7.10 -10.74
CA ASP A 184 10.78 6.53 -11.98
C ASP A 184 11.96 5.60 -11.69
N ARG A 185 12.82 5.96 -10.74
CA ARG A 185 13.89 5.06 -10.26
C ARG A 185 13.32 3.81 -9.61
N LEU A 186 12.30 3.96 -8.78
CA LEU A 186 11.60 2.84 -8.17
C LEU A 186 11.02 1.89 -9.23
N VAL A 187 10.34 2.42 -10.26
CA VAL A 187 9.88 1.63 -11.41
C VAL A 187 11.04 0.90 -12.09
N ALA A 188 12.18 1.57 -12.30
CA ALA A 188 13.35 0.95 -12.92
C ALA A 188 13.94 -0.19 -12.08
N ILE A 189 13.93 -0.07 -10.75
CA ILE A 189 14.33 -1.14 -9.82
C ILE A 189 13.35 -2.31 -9.93
N ILE A 190 12.05 -2.04 -9.91
CA ILE A 190 11.00 -3.07 -9.99
C ILE A 190 11.10 -3.84 -11.32
N ARG A 191 11.31 -3.14 -12.44
CA ARG A 191 11.49 -3.77 -13.76
C ARG A 191 12.69 -4.71 -13.86
N ARG A 192 13.74 -4.48 -13.07
CA ARG A 192 14.96 -5.29 -13.06
C ARG A 192 14.94 -6.40 -12.01
N GLY A 193 13.98 -6.38 -11.10
CA GLY A 193 13.87 -7.36 -10.03
C GLY A 193 12.98 -8.56 -10.41
N PRO A 194 12.50 -9.32 -9.42
CA PRO A 194 11.68 -10.50 -9.65
C PRO A 194 10.33 -10.15 -10.31
N ARG A 195 9.69 -11.16 -10.93
CA ARG A 195 8.37 -11.00 -11.53
C ARG A 195 7.25 -10.80 -10.50
N THR A 196 7.47 -11.25 -9.28
CA THR A 196 6.54 -11.16 -8.16
C THR A 196 7.26 -10.62 -6.92
N TYR A 197 6.54 -9.83 -6.13
CA TYR A 197 7.03 -9.23 -4.89
C TYR A 197 6.02 -9.53 -3.78
N ASN A 198 6.47 -10.04 -2.63
CA ASN A 198 5.61 -10.01 -1.44
C ASN A 198 5.60 -8.60 -0.82
N CYS A 199 4.55 -8.29 -0.05
CA CYS A 199 4.38 -6.98 0.57
C CYS A 199 5.57 -6.54 1.44
N LEU A 200 6.25 -7.48 2.11
CA LEU A 200 7.44 -7.21 2.92
C LEU A 200 8.66 -6.80 2.07
N ALA A 201 8.88 -7.43 0.92
CA ALA A 201 9.96 -7.07 0.01
C ALA A 201 9.73 -5.68 -0.59
N VAL A 202 8.48 -5.35 -0.93
CA VAL A 202 8.09 -4.01 -1.38
C VAL A 202 8.32 -2.98 -0.27
N ALA A 203 7.81 -3.23 0.94
CA ALA A 203 7.99 -2.33 2.07
C ALA A 203 9.48 -2.13 2.40
N GLY A 204 10.28 -3.19 2.36
CA GLY A 204 11.73 -3.12 2.56
C GLY A 204 12.42 -2.24 1.52
N LEU A 205 12.06 -2.43 0.24
CA LEU A 205 12.61 -1.64 -0.86
C LEU A 205 12.25 -0.16 -0.76
N LEU A 206 11.01 0.16 -0.37
CA LEU A 206 10.56 1.54 -0.15
C LEU A 206 11.28 2.20 1.03
N LEU A 207 11.45 1.46 2.14
CA LEU A 207 12.19 1.95 3.30
C LEU A 207 13.67 2.19 2.99
N ASP A 208 14.29 1.32 2.19
CA ASP A 208 15.67 1.52 1.74
C ASP A 208 15.82 2.81 0.93
N GLU A 209 14.83 3.14 0.08
CA GLU A 209 14.84 4.36 -0.72
C GLU A 209 14.60 5.62 0.14
N ILE A 210 13.68 5.53 1.11
CA ILE A 210 13.44 6.59 2.10
C ILE A 210 14.71 6.86 2.94
N ASP A 211 15.38 5.81 3.40
CA ASP A 211 16.60 5.93 4.19
C ASP A 211 17.74 6.55 3.36
N ARG A 212 17.84 6.17 2.07
CA ARG A 212 18.77 6.80 1.12
C ARG A 212 18.52 8.31 1.00
N LEU A 213 17.26 8.73 0.87
CA LEU A 213 16.87 10.13 0.74
C LEU A 213 17.09 10.94 2.02
N THR A 214 16.80 10.34 3.17
CA THR A 214 16.98 10.99 4.49
C THR A 214 18.41 10.98 4.99
N GLY A 215 19.33 10.29 4.29
CA GLY A 215 20.71 10.08 4.75
C GLY A 215 20.80 9.21 6.00
N LYS A 216 19.72 8.47 6.34
CA LYS A 216 19.72 7.54 7.46
C LYS A 216 20.49 6.29 7.06
N GLU A 217 21.60 6.05 7.73
CA GLU A 217 22.31 4.79 7.57
C GLU A 217 21.57 3.70 8.35
N ARG A 218 20.77 2.88 7.64
CA ARG A 218 20.32 1.60 8.21
C ARG A 218 21.54 0.70 8.37
N ASP A 219 21.72 0.17 9.58
CA ASP A 219 22.72 -0.87 9.84
C ASP A 219 22.54 -1.98 8.80
N ARG A 220 23.51 -2.10 7.87
CA ARG A 220 23.43 -3.04 6.73
C ARG A 220 23.25 -4.49 7.20
N ARG A 221 23.59 -4.79 8.45
CA ARG A 221 23.34 -6.06 9.14
C ARG A 221 21.85 -6.40 9.34
N LYS A 222 20.94 -5.46 9.05
CA LYS A 222 19.48 -5.63 9.15
C LYS A 222 18.80 -5.61 7.77
N ARG A 223 19.47 -6.12 6.72
CA ARG A 223 18.90 -6.29 5.37
C ARG A 223 18.50 -7.75 5.08
N PRO A 224 17.53 -8.33 5.80
CA PRO A 224 17.19 -9.74 5.67
C PRO A 224 16.78 -10.14 4.24
N HIS A 225 16.25 -9.22 3.42
CA HIS A 225 15.75 -9.56 2.08
C HIS A 225 16.85 -9.76 1.02
N GLN A 226 17.87 -8.90 0.96
CA GLN A 226 18.96 -9.05 -0.02
C GLN A 226 19.86 -10.23 0.33
N ASP A 227 20.15 -10.40 1.62
CA ASP A 227 20.89 -11.55 2.13
C ASP A 227 20.09 -12.84 1.96
N ALA A 228 18.77 -12.81 2.13
CA ALA A 228 17.95 -13.99 1.90
C ALA A 228 17.86 -14.40 0.44
N ILE A 229 17.84 -13.46 -0.52
CA ILE A 229 17.92 -13.80 -1.95
C ILE A 229 19.28 -14.44 -2.28
N ALA A 230 20.38 -13.89 -1.75
CA ALA A 230 21.70 -14.48 -1.92
C ALA A 230 21.81 -15.87 -1.27
N LEU A 231 21.20 -16.04 -0.09
CA LEU A 231 21.12 -17.31 0.63
C LEU A 231 20.28 -18.34 -0.14
N VAL A 232 19.12 -17.96 -0.66
CA VAL A 232 18.26 -18.78 -1.52
C VAL A 232 19.05 -19.31 -2.71
N ARG A 233 19.73 -18.41 -3.45
CA ARG A 233 20.56 -18.81 -4.60
C ARG A 233 21.69 -19.76 -4.23
N TRP A 234 22.31 -19.53 -3.08
CA TRP A 234 23.35 -20.42 -2.57
C TRP A 234 22.80 -21.80 -2.22
N VAL A 235 21.62 -21.87 -1.57
CA VAL A 235 20.95 -23.14 -1.24
C VAL A 235 20.52 -23.89 -2.49
N CYS A 236 19.87 -23.24 -3.47
CA CYS A 236 19.54 -23.85 -4.77
C CYS A 236 20.77 -24.50 -5.40
N LYS A 237 21.87 -23.73 -5.47
CA LYS A 237 23.14 -24.19 -6.05
C LYS A 237 23.78 -25.35 -5.27
N ALA A 238 23.67 -25.35 -3.94
CA ALA A 238 24.27 -26.37 -3.08
C ALA A 238 23.50 -27.70 -3.11
N TYR A 239 22.18 -27.65 -3.29
CA TYR A 239 21.30 -28.82 -3.25
C TYR A 239 20.85 -29.30 -4.65
N GLY A 240 21.17 -28.55 -5.70
CA GLY A 240 20.81 -28.90 -7.09
C GLY A 240 19.35 -28.60 -7.44
N ASP A 241 18.68 -27.77 -6.64
CA ASP A 241 17.31 -27.30 -6.86
C ASP A 241 17.33 -26.13 -7.88
N GLU A 242 16.28 -25.99 -8.70
CA GLU A 242 16.13 -24.83 -9.59
C GLU A 242 15.73 -23.58 -8.79
N GLU A 243 16.21 -22.39 -9.17
CA GLU A 243 15.88 -21.14 -8.46
C GLU A 243 14.37 -20.86 -8.43
N GLU A 244 13.60 -21.39 -9.39
CA GLU A 244 12.15 -21.23 -9.47
C GLU A 244 11.39 -22.00 -8.37
N ASP A 245 11.96 -23.07 -7.81
CA ASP A 245 11.36 -23.88 -6.74
C ASP A 245 11.47 -23.26 -5.34
N VAL A 246 12.23 -22.16 -5.21
CA VAL A 246 12.66 -21.58 -3.91
C VAL A 246 12.02 -20.22 -3.63
N ILE A 247 11.12 -19.75 -4.48
CA ILE A 247 10.50 -18.43 -4.35
C ILE A 247 9.02 -18.53 -3.96
N THR A 248 8.73 -19.20 -2.85
CA THR A 248 7.57 -18.82 -2.04
C THR A 248 8.09 -18.07 -0.81
N THR A 249 8.27 -16.76 -0.95
CA THR A 249 8.46 -15.88 0.21
C THR A 249 7.14 -15.79 0.97
N GLY A 250 6.79 -16.85 1.70
CA GLY A 250 5.58 -16.95 2.51
C GLY A 250 5.68 -16.03 3.73
N THR A 251 4.63 -15.26 3.94
CA THR A 251 4.37 -14.51 5.17
C THR A 251 4.21 -15.51 6.32
N TYR A 252 5.12 -15.52 7.29
CA TYR A 252 4.90 -16.25 8.53
C TYR A 252 4.04 -15.40 9.47
N TYR A 253 2.77 -15.79 9.65
CA TYR A 253 1.94 -15.33 10.76
C TYR A 253 2.05 -16.33 11.92
N HIS A 254 2.17 -15.82 13.14
CA HIS A 254 2.22 -16.59 14.38
C HIS A 254 0.83 -17.14 14.82
N GLY A 255 -0.08 -17.46 13.88
CA GLY A 255 -1.43 -17.92 14.20
C GLY A 255 -1.86 -19.09 13.31
N ASP A 256 -2.10 -20.24 13.94
CA ASP A 256 -2.66 -21.48 13.40
C ASP A 256 -2.19 -21.92 12.01
N ALA A 257 -1.12 -22.71 12.02
CA ALA A 257 -0.65 -23.48 10.87
C ALA A 257 -1.69 -24.55 10.47
N GLY A 258 -2.60 -24.19 9.58
CA GLY A 258 -3.40 -25.14 8.80
C GLY A 258 -2.62 -25.59 7.56
N ASN A 259 -2.28 -26.88 7.53
CA ASN A 259 -1.72 -27.81 6.52
C ASN A 259 -1.70 -27.52 4.98
N ASN A 260 -1.76 -26.28 4.48
CA ASN A 260 -1.88 -26.00 3.03
C ASN A 260 -0.68 -25.24 2.42
N HIS A 261 0.54 -25.50 2.89
CA HIS A 261 1.74 -24.96 2.23
C HIS A 261 2.29 -25.99 1.21
N PRO A 262 2.63 -25.61 -0.03
CA PRO A 262 3.33 -26.49 -0.94
C PRO A 262 4.72 -26.84 -0.39
N GLU A 263 5.24 -28.03 -0.73
CA GLU A 263 6.64 -28.37 -0.45
C GLU A 263 7.55 -27.32 -1.09
N GLY A 264 8.54 -26.83 -0.33
CA GLY A 264 9.44 -25.81 -0.85
C GLY A 264 10.19 -25.04 0.23
N TRP A 265 10.99 -24.08 -0.23
CA TRP A 265 11.78 -23.21 0.62
C TRP A 265 11.10 -21.84 0.81
N TYR A 266 11.13 -21.32 2.03
CA TYR A 266 10.49 -20.07 2.42
C TYR A 266 11.47 -19.15 3.13
N VAL A 267 11.54 -17.91 2.68
CA VAL A 267 12.32 -16.84 3.32
C VAL A 267 11.43 -16.05 4.26
N THR A 268 11.84 -15.88 5.52
CA THR A 268 11.18 -15.01 6.48
C THR A 268 12.16 -14.00 7.07
N SER A 269 11.64 -13.02 7.83
CA SER A 269 12.47 -12.10 8.61
C SER A 269 13.34 -12.78 9.67
N HIS A 270 13.12 -14.07 9.94
CA HIS A 270 13.83 -14.85 10.94
C HIS A 270 14.76 -15.93 10.36
N GLY A 271 14.79 -16.12 9.02
CA GLY A 271 15.67 -17.11 8.37
C GLY A 271 15.06 -17.79 7.15
N LEU A 272 15.68 -18.88 6.73
CA LEU A 272 15.25 -19.72 5.61
C LEU A 272 14.62 -21.03 6.14
N TRP A 273 13.49 -21.43 5.58
CA TRP A 273 12.69 -22.56 6.01
C TRP A 273 12.51 -23.52 4.86
N ARG A 274 12.47 -24.83 5.12
CA ARG A 274 12.00 -25.82 4.15
C ARG A 274 10.75 -26.51 4.71
N TYR A 275 9.64 -26.40 3.99
CA TYR A 275 8.44 -27.18 4.29
C TYR A 275 8.48 -28.46 3.47
N ALA A 276 8.34 -29.61 4.12
CA ALA A 276 8.23 -30.92 3.49
C ALA A 276 7.02 -31.64 4.12
N PRO A 277 5.90 -31.82 3.38
CA PRO A 277 4.64 -32.29 3.95
C PRO A 277 4.69 -33.74 4.48
N GLU A 278 5.67 -34.54 4.04
CA GLU A 278 5.86 -35.92 4.51
C GLU A 278 6.64 -36.02 5.84
N SER A 279 7.31 -34.93 6.25
CA SER A 279 7.94 -34.85 7.55
C SER A 279 7.02 -34.06 8.48
N GLU A 280 6.57 -34.64 9.59
CA GLU A 280 5.91 -33.90 10.71
C GLU A 280 6.81 -32.80 11.33
N ILE A 281 7.97 -32.52 10.73
CA ILE A 281 9.03 -31.66 11.21
C ILE A 281 9.34 -30.65 10.10
N ALA A 282 8.84 -29.42 10.25
CA ALA A 282 9.46 -28.29 9.57
C ALA A 282 10.94 -28.24 10.01
N SER A 283 11.85 -28.44 9.07
CA SER A 283 13.28 -28.42 9.37
C SER A 283 13.74 -26.96 9.52
N TRP A 284 14.24 -26.61 10.70
CA TRP A 284 14.71 -25.26 11.00
C TRP A 284 16.15 -25.09 10.50
N VAL A 285 16.38 -24.11 9.62
CA VAL A 285 17.73 -23.59 9.35
C VAL A 285 17.72 -22.11 9.69
N GLY A 286 17.68 -21.82 10.98
CA GLY A 286 17.87 -20.46 11.48
C GLY A 286 19.30 -20.03 11.27
N ILE A 287 19.52 -19.12 10.32
CA ILE A 287 20.80 -18.46 10.11
C ILE A 287 20.64 -17.03 10.62
N THR A 288 21.24 -16.73 11.77
CA THR A 288 21.37 -15.35 12.25
C THR A 288 22.30 -14.56 11.33
N GLY A 289 22.19 -13.23 11.32
CA GLY A 289 23.10 -12.37 10.52
C GLY A 289 24.59 -12.60 10.81
N GLU A 290 24.93 -13.05 12.03
CA GLU A 290 26.30 -13.40 12.41
C GLU A 290 26.73 -14.78 11.87
N GLN A 291 25.82 -15.75 11.85
CA GLN A 291 26.04 -17.06 11.22
C GLN A 291 26.18 -16.92 9.69
N TRP A 292 25.45 -15.99 9.08
CA TRP A 292 25.57 -15.65 7.66
C TRP A 292 26.95 -15.08 7.32
N GLU A 293 27.46 -14.13 8.11
CA GLU A 293 28.79 -13.59 7.85
C GLU A 293 29.90 -14.63 8.05
N LYS A 294 29.76 -15.54 9.02
CA LYS A 294 30.66 -16.70 9.13
C LYS A 294 30.57 -17.63 7.92
N LEU A 295 29.37 -17.95 7.44
CA LEU A 295 29.17 -18.78 6.24
C LEU A 295 29.81 -18.17 5.00
N ARG A 296 29.59 -16.86 4.79
CA ARG A 296 30.12 -16.11 3.65
C ARG A 296 31.64 -16.04 3.65
N THR A 297 32.26 -15.97 4.84
CA THR A 297 33.71 -15.76 4.99
C THR A 297 34.48 -17.08 5.08
N ASP A 298 33.92 -18.09 5.75
CA ASP A 298 34.64 -19.32 6.12
C ASP A 298 34.22 -20.57 5.31
N GLY A 299 33.13 -20.51 4.53
CA GLY A 299 32.73 -21.57 3.59
C GLY A 299 32.32 -22.91 4.24
N LEU A 300 31.96 -22.91 5.53
CA LEU A 300 31.63 -24.13 6.26
C LEU A 300 30.20 -24.63 5.99
N PRO A 301 29.95 -25.95 5.97
CA PRO A 301 28.60 -26.50 5.86
C PRO A 301 27.79 -26.24 7.15
N LEU A 302 26.52 -25.88 6.99
CA LEU A 302 25.55 -25.82 8.09
C LEU A 302 25.27 -27.23 8.61
N VAL A 303 25.54 -27.46 9.90
CA VAL A 303 25.04 -28.65 10.62
C VAL A 303 23.67 -28.29 11.18
N PRO A 304 22.61 -29.09 10.95
CA PRO A 304 21.30 -28.87 11.56
C PRO A 304 21.46 -28.75 13.08
N GLY A 305 20.96 -27.68 13.68
CA GLY A 305 20.99 -27.52 15.13
C GLY A 305 20.02 -28.51 15.79
N GLU A 306 20.46 -29.19 16.85
CA GLU A 306 19.56 -29.93 17.74
C GLU A 306 18.66 -28.93 18.50
N LYS A 307 17.38 -29.32 18.69
CA LYS A 307 16.29 -28.48 19.22
C LYS A 307 16.64 -27.85 20.58
N GLY A 308 16.32 -26.55 20.71
CA GLY A 308 16.06 -25.87 21.99
C GLY A 308 14.57 -25.61 22.16
#